data_AF-A0A7X9LC13-F1
#
_entry.id   AF-A0A7X9LC13-F1
#
_cell.length_a   1.000
_cell.length_b   1.000
_cell.length_c   1.000
_cell.angle_alpha   90.00
_cell.angle_beta   90.00
_cell.angle_gamma   90.00
#
_symmetry.space_group_name_H-M   'P 1'
#
loop_
_entity.id
_entity.type
_entity.pdbx_description
1 polymer ?
#
loop_
_entity_poly.entity_id
_entity_poly.type
_entity_poly.pdbx_seq_one_letter_code
_entity_poly.pdbx_strand_id
1 'polypeptide(L)'
;MSKQLSWLSIFAGILSIITGFYLLVNPALSLLSFAFLFAFIFLVSGISEISKYITADKKRGWDLFNGIMTVLLAVWLFSGSFIEKVTFIPFIFAFWALFTGVSKMIMSFEVKNEDKKLGNTLLWTGILGLLAGLIMMGRPLMTGIFVTYTIAFVFIYQGIVSIIFYFKSKKG
;
A
#
# COMPACT_ATOMS: atom_id res chain seq x y z
N MET A 1 1.53 30.39 -9.01
CA MET A 1 1.64 28.95 -9.35
C MET A 1 1.44 28.82 -10.85
N SER A 2 2.38 28.21 -11.58
CA SER A 2 2.41 28.27 -13.05
C SER A 2 1.19 27.57 -13.69
N LYS A 3 0.59 28.18 -14.73
CA LYS A 3 -0.55 27.63 -15.50
C LYS A 3 -0.38 26.16 -15.93
N GLN A 4 0.86 25.69 -16.07
CA GLN A 4 1.17 24.30 -16.40
C GLN A 4 0.77 23.31 -15.28
N LEU A 5 0.95 23.70 -14.01
CA LEU A 5 0.52 22.87 -12.87
C LEU A 5 -1.01 22.69 -12.83
N SER A 6 -1.75 23.73 -13.20
CA SER A 6 -3.21 23.70 -13.19
C SER A 6 -3.77 22.70 -14.23
N TRP A 7 -3.26 22.70 -15.46
CA TRP A 7 -3.76 21.77 -16.49
C TRP A 7 -3.44 20.30 -16.15
N LEU A 8 -2.28 20.05 -15.55
CA LEU A 8 -1.91 18.73 -15.06
C LEU A 8 -2.90 18.21 -14.00
N SER A 9 -3.45 19.09 -13.15
CA SER A 9 -4.43 18.68 -12.12
C SER A 9 -5.73 18.14 -12.72
N ILE A 10 -6.29 18.77 -13.78
CA ILE A 10 -7.50 18.22 -14.43
C ILE A 10 -7.19 16.86 -15.03
N PHE A 11 -6.11 16.77 -15.80
CA PHE A 11 -5.76 15.55 -16.51
C PHE A 11 -5.53 14.39 -15.53
N ALA A 12 -4.75 14.64 -14.48
CA ALA A 12 -4.55 13.68 -13.39
C ALA A 12 -5.88 13.34 -12.68
N GLY A 13 -6.78 14.31 -12.54
CA GLY A 13 -8.09 14.12 -11.92
C GLY A 13 -8.99 13.17 -12.71
N ILE A 14 -9.13 13.42 -14.01
CA ILE A 14 -9.91 12.56 -14.93
C ILE A 14 -9.30 11.15 -14.96
N LEU A 15 -7.98 11.05 -15.11
CA LEU A 15 -7.29 9.76 -15.16
C LEU A 15 -7.48 8.98 -13.84
N SER A 16 -7.45 9.66 -12.69
CA SER A 16 -7.69 9.03 -11.39
C SER A 16 -9.11 8.50 -11.26
N ILE A 17 -10.12 9.25 -11.73
CA ILE A 17 -11.52 8.79 -11.73
C ILE A 17 -11.69 7.55 -12.62
N ILE A 18 -11.17 7.60 -13.85
CA ILE A 18 -11.23 6.45 -14.78
C ILE A 18 -10.56 5.23 -14.17
N THR A 19 -9.37 5.42 -13.59
CA THR A 19 -8.63 4.36 -12.90
C THR A 19 -9.47 3.78 -11.76
N GLY A 20 -10.05 4.62 -10.91
CA GLY A 20 -10.92 4.18 -9.83
C GLY A 20 -12.12 3.35 -10.31
N PHE A 21 -12.81 3.78 -11.37
CA PHE A 21 -13.89 2.98 -11.97
C PHE A 21 -13.38 1.64 -12.54
N TYR A 22 -12.24 1.64 -13.22
CA TYR A 22 -11.63 0.41 -13.72
C TYR A 22 -11.34 -0.59 -12.59
N LEU A 23 -10.85 -0.11 -11.45
CA LEU A 23 -10.60 -0.93 -10.26
C LEU A 23 -11.88 -1.57 -9.70
N LEU A 24 -13.00 -0.86 -9.71
CA LEU A 24 -14.28 -1.39 -9.24
C LEU A 24 -14.82 -2.50 -10.14
N VAL A 25 -14.68 -2.35 -11.46
CA VAL A 25 -15.21 -3.32 -12.43
C VAL A 25 -14.36 -4.60 -12.47
N ASN A 26 -13.03 -4.48 -12.37
CA ASN A 26 -12.11 -5.61 -12.52
C ASN A 26 -11.12 -5.70 -11.35
N PRO A 27 -11.56 -6.11 -10.15
CA PRO A 27 -10.70 -6.11 -8.97
C PRO A 27 -9.53 -7.10 -9.08
N ALA A 28 -9.75 -8.28 -9.65
CA ALA A 28 -8.69 -9.29 -9.82
C ALA A 28 -7.59 -8.84 -10.78
N LEU A 29 -7.97 -8.25 -11.93
CA LEU A 29 -7.00 -7.71 -12.89
C LEU A 29 -6.26 -6.50 -12.31
N SER A 30 -6.93 -5.70 -11.47
CA SER A 30 -6.28 -4.57 -10.81
C SER A 30 -5.22 -5.02 -9.80
N LEU A 31 -5.51 -6.06 -9.01
CA LEU A 31 -4.52 -6.67 -8.13
C LEU A 31 -3.35 -7.27 -8.91
N LEU A 32 -3.62 -7.89 -10.06
CA LEU A 32 -2.56 -8.40 -10.94
C LEU A 32 -1.67 -7.25 -11.45
N SER A 33 -2.26 -6.15 -11.93
CA SER A 33 -1.51 -4.96 -12.36
C SER A 33 -0.66 -4.38 -11.23
N PHE A 34 -1.21 -4.30 -10.02
CA PHE A 34 -0.45 -3.86 -8.86
C PHE A 34 0.68 -4.83 -8.53
N ALA A 35 0.46 -6.14 -8.58
CA ALA A 35 1.52 -7.12 -8.33
C ALA A 35 2.69 -6.96 -9.30
N PHE A 36 2.42 -6.75 -10.59
CA PHE A 36 3.47 -6.45 -11.57
C PHE A 36 4.19 -5.13 -11.29
N LEU A 37 3.45 -4.09 -10.92
CA LEU A 37 4.03 -2.80 -10.56
C LEU A 37 4.94 -2.93 -9.33
N PHE A 38 4.52 -3.64 -8.28
CA PHE A 38 5.35 -3.91 -7.11
C PHE A 38 6.56 -4.78 -7.45
N ALA A 39 6.41 -5.81 -8.27
CA ALA A 39 7.52 -6.64 -8.73
C ALA A 39 8.58 -5.80 -9.46
N PHE A 40 8.14 -4.89 -10.33
CA PHE A 40 9.04 -3.97 -11.02
C PHE A 40 9.75 -3.00 -10.07
N ILE A 41 9.01 -2.40 -9.12
CA ILE A 41 9.59 -1.52 -8.09
C ILE A 41 10.63 -2.27 -7.28
N PHE A 42 10.31 -3.46 -6.79
CA PHE A 42 11.25 -4.28 -6.02
C PHE A 42 12.49 -4.66 -6.83
N LEU A 43 12.33 -4.98 -8.11
CA LEU A 43 13.48 -5.28 -8.96
C LEU A 43 14.42 -4.08 -9.07
N VAL A 44 13.88 -2.89 -9.36
CA VAL A 44 14.67 -1.66 -9.47
C VAL A 44 15.30 -1.30 -8.12
N SER A 45 14.55 -1.39 -7.02
CA SER A 45 15.04 -1.12 -5.67
C SER A 45 16.15 -2.08 -5.25
N GLY A 46 15.97 -3.38 -5.46
CA GLY A 46 16.97 -4.40 -5.12
C GLY A 46 18.25 -4.27 -5.93
N ILE A 47 18.14 -4.03 -7.24
CA ILE A 47 19.31 -3.72 -8.09
C ILE A 47 20.01 -2.45 -7.62
N SER A 48 19.26 -1.41 -7.25
CA SER A 48 19.82 -0.15 -6.75
C SER A 48 20.58 -0.34 -5.44
N GLU A 49 20.09 -1.19 -4.53
CA GLU A 49 20.77 -1.51 -3.27
C GLU A 49 22.06 -2.30 -3.50
N ILE A 50 22.02 -3.30 -4.39
CA ILE A 50 23.23 -4.05 -4.78
C ILE A 50 24.25 -3.12 -5.42
N SER A 51 23.82 -2.23 -6.31
CA SER A 51 24.69 -1.24 -6.95
C SER A 51 25.31 -0.30 -5.91
N LYS A 52 24.53 0.21 -4.95
CA LYS A 52 25.05 1.02 -3.84
C LYS A 52 26.08 0.28 -3.01
N TYR A 53 25.86 -1.00 -2.72
CA TYR A 53 26.82 -1.83 -1.98
C TYR A 53 28.15 -1.97 -2.72
N ILE A 54 28.13 -2.16 -4.04
CA ILE A 54 29.35 -2.33 -4.86
C ILE A 54 30.19 -1.04 -4.85
N THR A 55 29.55 0.12 -4.95
CA THR A 55 30.22 1.43 -5.01
C THR A 55 30.54 2.02 -3.63
N ALA A 56 30.06 1.42 -2.54
CA ALA A 56 30.27 1.95 -1.20
C ALA A 56 31.70 1.74 -0.68
N ASP A 57 32.30 2.81 -0.15
CA ASP A 57 33.62 2.74 0.52
C ASP A 57 33.58 1.84 1.77
N LYS A 58 32.45 1.83 2.48
CA LYS A 58 32.21 0.96 3.63
C LYS A 58 31.12 -0.05 3.31
N LYS A 59 31.53 -1.32 3.18
CA LYS A 59 30.63 -2.43 2.85
C LYS A 59 29.89 -2.91 4.10
N ARG A 60 28.57 -2.77 4.11
CA ARG A 60 27.70 -3.39 5.12
C ARG A 60 27.05 -4.62 4.50
N GLY A 61 27.32 -5.81 5.05
CA GLY A 61 26.74 -7.06 4.55
C GLY A 61 25.22 -7.07 4.51
N TRP A 62 24.58 -6.27 5.39
CA TRP A 62 23.13 -6.08 5.41
C TRP A 62 22.58 -5.45 4.13
N ASP A 63 23.28 -4.48 3.54
CA ASP A 63 22.82 -3.77 2.35
C ASP A 63 22.80 -4.70 1.12
N LEU A 64 23.83 -5.56 1.00
CA LEU A 64 23.87 -6.59 -0.03
C LEU A 64 22.78 -7.63 0.18
N PHE A 65 22.59 -8.11 1.41
CA PHE A 65 21.57 -9.08 1.73
C PHE A 65 20.17 -8.56 1.41
N ASN A 66 19.85 -7.32 1.83
CA ASN A 66 18.56 -6.69 1.56
C ASN A 66 18.31 -6.55 0.05
N GLY A 67 19.31 -6.11 -0.70
CA GLY A 67 19.23 -6.00 -2.15
C GLY A 67 18.95 -7.34 -2.83
N ILE A 68 19.69 -8.40 -2.46
CA ILE A 68 19.49 -9.75 -2.99
C ILE A 68 18.09 -10.28 -2.63
N MET A 69 17.67 -10.18 -1.37
CA MET A 69 16.35 -10.63 -0.94
C MET A 69 15.23 -9.91 -1.72
N THR A 70 15.38 -8.60 -1.93
CA THR A 70 14.40 -7.80 -2.67
C THR A 70 14.33 -8.21 -4.16
N VAL A 71 15.47 -8.48 -4.80
CA VAL A 71 15.50 -9.02 -6.18
C VAL A 71 14.84 -10.41 -6.24
N LEU A 72 15.12 -11.29 -5.28
CA LEU A 72 14.51 -12.63 -5.23
C LEU A 72 13.00 -12.54 -5.09
N LEU A 73 12.49 -11.64 -4.23
CA LEU A 73 11.05 -11.39 -4.10
C LEU A 73 10.43 -10.90 -5.40
N ALA A 74 11.11 -10.00 -6.12
CA ALA A 74 10.64 -9.52 -7.43
C ALA A 74 10.56 -10.67 -8.45
N VAL A 75 11.61 -11.48 -8.56
CA VAL A 75 11.67 -12.63 -9.49
C VAL A 75 10.59 -13.66 -9.14
N TRP A 76 10.41 -13.98 -7.86
CA TRP A 76 9.33 -14.84 -7.40
C TRP A 76 7.96 -14.30 -7.80
N LEU A 77 7.71 -13.01 -7.60
CA LEU A 77 6.43 -12.39 -7.95
C LEU A 77 6.19 -12.35 -9.47
N PHE A 78 7.23 -12.17 -10.29
CA PHE A 78 7.10 -12.24 -11.76
C PHE A 78 6.82 -13.67 -12.25
N SER A 79 7.52 -14.66 -11.69
CA SER A 79 7.42 -16.07 -12.08
C SER A 79 6.21 -16.79 -11.49
N GLY A 80 5.59 -16.21 -10.46
CA GLY A 80 4.47 -16.81 -9.75
C GLY A 80 3.20 -16.99 -10.61
N SER A 81 2.33 -17.87 -10.12
CA SER A 81 1.02 -18.11 -10.71
C SER A 81 0.10 -16.89 -10.57
N PHE A 82 -1.01 -16.88 -11.30
CA PHE A 82 -2.02 -15.81 -11.19
C PHE A 82 -2.50 -15.62 -9.74
N ILE A 83 -2.73 -16.72 -9.01
CA ILE A 83 -3.23 -16.69 -7.64
C ILE A 83 -2.19 -16.08 -6.70
N GLU A 84 -0.92 -16.46 -6.83
CA GLU A 84 0.18 -15.91 -6.02
C GLU A 84 0.32 -14.39 -6.20
N LYS A 85 0.25 -13.92 -7.45
CA LYS A 85 0.31 -12.49 -7.78
C LYS A 85 -0.86 -11.71 -7.16
N VAL A 86 -2.07 -12.21 -7.34
CA VAL A 86 -3.29 -11.54 -6.87
C VAL A 86 -3.41 -11.57 -5.34
N THR A 87 -2.84 -12.57 -4.66
CA THR A 87 -2.87 -12.70 -3.20
C THR A 87 -1.72 -11.99 -2.47
N PHE A 88 -0.65 -11.63 -3.19
CA PHE A 88 0.52 -10.95 -2.61
C PHE A 88 0.14 -9.66 -1.85
N ILE A 89 -0.60 -8.75 -2.49
CA ILE A 89 -1.02 -7.48 -1.88
C ILE A 89 -1.95 -7.70 -0.68
N PRO A 90 -3.00 -8.54 -0.78
CA PRO A 90 -3.82 -8.91 0.38
C PRO A 90 -3.00 -9.39 1.60
N PHE A 91 -1.95 -10.18 1.37
CA PHE A 91 -1.09 -10.62 2.47
C PHE A 91 -0.34 -9.46 3.11
N ILE A 92 0.18 -8.50 2.33
CA ILE A 92 0.79 -7.29 2.89
C ILE A 92 -0.20 -6.55 3.81
N PHE A 93 -1.44 -6.36 3.35
CA PHE A 93 -2.47 -5.71 4.15
C PHE A 93 -2.85 -6.51 5.41
N ALA A 94 -2.90 -7.84 5.32
CA ALA A 94 -3.15 -8.71 6.46
C ALA A 94 -2.02 -8.60 7.50
N PHE A 95 -0.76 -8.68 7.07
CA PHE A 95 0.41 -8.49 7.96
C PHE A 95 0.40 -7.10 8.60
N TRP A 96 0.10 -6.06 7.82
CA TRP A 96 -0.01 -4.70 8.34
C TRP A 96 -1.12 -4.57 9.41
N ALA A 97 -2.29 -5.18 9.19
CA ALA A 97 -3.38 -5.19 10.16
C ALA A 97 -3.00 -5.94 11.44
N LEU A 98 -2.33 -7.10 11.31
CA LEU A 98 -1.81 -7.87 12.45
C LEU A 98 -0.82 -7.04 13.27
N PHE A 99 0.18 -6.46 12.61
CA PHE A 99 1.19 -5.64 13.28
C PHE A 99 0.54 -4.43 13.97
N THR A 100 -0.37 -3.74 13.28
CA THR A 100 -1.12 -2.61 13.83
C THR A 100 -1.95 -3.02 15.04
N GLY A 101 -2.58 -4.19 15.00
CA GLY A 101 -3.32 -4.76 16.12
C GLY A 101 -2.42 -4.97 17.35
N VAL A 102 -1.27 -5.62 17.15
CA VAL A 102 -0.27 -5.84 18.20
C VAL A 102 0.25 -4.51 18.77
N SER A 103 0.65 -3.57 17.91
CA SER A 103 1.15 -2.27 18.35
C SER A 103 0.11 -1.51 19.18
N LYS A 104 -1.17 -1.50 18.76
CA LYS A 104 -2.24 -0.85 19.51
C LYS A 104 -2.51 -1.50 20.87
N MET A 105 -2.40 -2.83 20.96
CA MET A 105 -2.50 -3.52 22.25
C MET A 105 -1.35 -3.12 23.17
N ILE A 106 -0.11 -3.06 22.67
CA ILE A 106 1.05 -2.61 23.47
C ILE A 106 0.84 -1.16 23.93
N MET A 107 0.53 -0.23 23.02
CA MET A 107 0.27 1.18 23.33
C MET A 107 -0.90 1.37 24.30
N SER A 108 -1.89 0.46 24.28
CA SER A 108 -3.04 0.56 25.17
C SER A 108 -2.67 0.51 26.65
N PHE A 109 -1.65 -0.28 27.00
CA PHE A 109 -1.21 -0.42 28.39
C PHE A 109 -0.48 0.81 28.90
N GLU A 110 0.28 1.47 28.02
CA GLU A 110 0.95 2.73 28.32
C GLU A 110 -0.08 3.85 28.53
N VAL A 111 -0.98 4.05 27.56
CA VAL A 111 -2.00 5.11 27.60
C VAL A 111 -3.00 4.91 28.74
N LYS A 112 -3.28 3.68 29.17
CA LYS A 112 -4.25 3.41 30.25
C LYS A 112 -3.83 3.97 31.61
N ASN A 113 -2.54 4.25 31.80
CA ASN A 113 -2.03 4.91 32.99
C ASN A 113 -2.40 6.40 33.03
N GLU A 114 -2.56 7.04 31.87
CA GLU A 114 -2.88 8.46 31.73
C GLU A 114 -4.39 8.67 31.49
N ASP A 115 -4.97 7.93 30.54
CA ASP A 115 -6.38 7.95 30.20
C ASP A 115 -6.92 6.53 30.05
N LYS A 116 -7.67 6.09 31.06
CA LYS A 116 -8.29 4.75 31.08
C LYS A 116 -9.25 4.52 29.93
N LYS A 117 -10.01 5.53 29.49
CA LYS A 117 -11.01 5.40 28.43
C LYS A 117 -10.33 5.26 27.07
N LEU A 118 -9.33 6.09 26.80
CA LEU A 118 -8.52 5.98 25.57
C LEU A 118 -7.74 4.66 25.55
N GLY A 119 -7.09 4.29 26.65
CA GLY A 119 -6.39 3.01 26.78
C GLY A 119 -7.31 1.81 26.51
N ASN A 120 -8.52 1.79 27.08
CA ASN A 120 -9.48 0.73 26.80
C ASN A 120 -9.95 0.70 25.33
N THR A 121 -10.13 1.88 24.72
CA THR A 121 -10.49 1.99 23.29
C THR A 121 -9.37 1.47 22.39
N LEU A 122 -8.12 1.81 22.69
CA LEU A 122 -6.93 1.30 22.00
C LEU A 122 -6.81 -0.23 22.12
N LEU A 123 -7.08 -0.78 23.30
CA LEU A 123 -7.07 -2.24 23.52
C LEU A 123 -8.11 -2.93 22.62
N TRP A 124 -9.37 -2.46 22.64
CA TRP A 124 -10.43 -3.03 21.81
C TRP A 124 -10.15 -2.91 20.32
N THR A 125 -9.69 -1.75 19.87
CA THR A 125 -9.33 -1.55 18.45
C THR A 125 -8.11 -2.39 18.04
N GLY A 126 -7.18 -2.66 18.97
CA GLY A 126 -6.06 -3.56 18.77
C GLY A 126 -6.49 -5.01 18.61
N ILE A 127 -7.37 -5.51 19.50
CA ILE A 127 -7.94 -6.87 19.43
C ILE A 127 -8.71 -7.04 18.12
N LEU A 128 -9.60 -6.10 17.78
CA LEU A 128 -10.35 -6.14 16.52
C LEU A 128 -9.41 -6.11 15.30
N GLY A 129 -8.35 -5.29 15.34
CA GLY A 129 -7.35 -5.23 14.28
C GLY A 129 -6.60 -6.56 14.10
N LEU A 130 -6.21 -7.21 15.21
CA LEU A 130 -5.57 -8.52 15.18
C LEU A 130 -6.49 -9.58 14.58
N LEU A 131 -7.75 -9.65 15.04
CA LEU A 131 -8.73 -10.60 14.53
C LEU A 131 -9.02 -10.35 13.04
N ALA A 132 -9.20 -9.09 12.65
CA ALA A 132 -9.36 -8.72 11.24
C ALA A 132 -8.15 -9.16 10.41
N GLY A 133 -6.93 -8.93 10.88
CA GLY A 133 -5.71 -9.37 10.23
C GLY A 133 -5.64 -10.90 10.06
N LEU A 134 -6.03 -11.67 11.08
CA LEU A 134 -6.08 -13.13 11.00
C LEU A 134 -7.13 -13.62 9.98
N ILE A 135 -8.31 -13.02 9.98
CA ILE A 135 -9.38 -13.33 9.01
C ILE A 135 -8.91 -12.99 7.58
N MET A 136 -8.25 -11.84 7.42
CA MET A 136 -7.70 -11.41 6.13
C MET A 136 -6.65 -12.40 5.62
N MET A 137 -5.77 -12.87 6.51
CA MET A 137 -4.74 -13.85 6.18
C MET A 137 -5.35 -15.21 5.78
N GLY A 138 -6.44 -15.62 6.41
CA GLY A 138 -7.15 -16.87 6.07
C GLY A 138 -7.96 -16.80 4.77
N ARG A 139 -8.33 -15.60 4.29
CA ARG A 139 -9.16 -15.41 3.08
C ARG A 139 -8.62 -14.29 2.18
N PRO A 140 -7.39 -14.45 1.64
CA PRO A 140 -6.70 -13.37 0.93
C PRO A 140 -7.43 -12.90 -0.34
N LEU A 141 -8.19 -13.76 -1.02
CA LEU A 141 -8.97 -13.36 -2.20
C LEU A 141 -10.09 -12.37 -1.84
N MET A 142 -10.81 -12.61 -0.74
CA MET A 142 -11.83 -11.68 -0.24
C MET A 142 -11.20 -10.38 0.20
N THR A 143 -10.08 -10.47 0.94
CA THR A 143 -9.30 -9.30 1.33
C THR A 143 -8.87 -8.47 0.13
N GLY A 144 -8.44 -9.11 -0.95
CA GLY A 144 -8.06 -8.41 -2.18
C GLY A 144 -9.19 -7.61 -2.80
N ILE A 145 -10.41 -8.14 -2.81
CA ILE A 145 -11.59 -7.41 -3.30
C ILE A 145 -11.81 -6.16 -2.43
N PHE A 146 -11.83 -6.31 -1.11
CA PHE A 146 -12.01 -5.19 -0.17
C PHE A 146 -10.92 -4.12 -0.30
N VAL A 147 -9.65 -4.54 -0.38
CA VAL A 147 -8.51 -3.65 -0.56
C VAL A 147 -8.65 -2.89 -1.89
N THR A 148 -8.99 -3.60 -2.96
CA THR A 148 -9.11 -2.98 -4.29
C THR A 148 -10.23 -1.96 -4.35
N TYR A 149 -11.39 -2.26 -3.76
CA TYR A 149 -12.48 -1.30 -3.66
C TYR A 149 -12.11 -0.09 -2.81
N THR A 150 -11.39 -0.29 -1.71
CA THR A 150 -10.89 0.82 -0.89
C THR A 150 -9.97 1.73 -1.71
N ILE A 151 -9.01 1.15 -2.44
CA ILE A 151 -8.12 1.89 -3.33
C ILE A 151 -8.93 2.61 -4.43
N ALA A 152 -9.92 1.95 -5.03
CA ALA A 152 -10.77 2.53 -6.06
C ALA A 152 -11.48 3.80 -5.57
N PHE A 153 -12.09 3.75 -4.39
CA PHE A 153 -12.74 4.92 -3.79
C PHE A 153 -11.75 6.05 -3.52
N VAL A 154 -10.53 5.73 -3.07
CA VAL A 154 -9.46 6.72 -2.88
C VAL A 154 -9.10 7.39 -4.20
N PHE A 155 -8.96 6.64 -5.29
CA PHE A 155 -8.67 7.19 -6.63
C PHE A 155 -9.79 8.09 -7.16
N ILE A 156 -11.05 7.68 -6.99
CA ILE A 156 -12.21 8.49 -7.38
C ILE A 156 -12.23 9.79 -6.57
N TYR A 157 -12.10 9.70 -5.24
CA TYR A 157 -12.08 10.86 -4.36
C TYR A 157 -10.95 11.81 -4.70
N GLN A 158 -9.73 11.30 -4.86
CA GLN A 158 -8.56 12.10 -5.24
C GLN A 158 -8.76 12.78 -6.60
N GLY A 159 -9.39 12.09 -7.54
CA GLY A 159 -9.69 12.65 -8.85
C GLY A 159 -10.65 13.83 -8.79
N ILE A 160 -11.73 13.70 -7.99
CA ILE A 160 -12.67 14.79 -7.72
C ILE A 160 -11.95 15.98 -7.07
N VAL A 161 -11.14 15.73 -6.04
CA VAL A 161 -10.37 16.76 -5.33
C VAL A 161 -9.41 17.49 -6.28
N SER A 162 -8.71 16.79 -7.17
CA SER A 162 -7.81 17.38 -8.16
C SER A 162 -8.53 18.32 -9.13
N ILE A 163 -9.74 17.94 -9.57
CA ILE A 163 -10.59 18.77 -10.44
C ILE A 163 -11.05 20.04 -9.69
N ILE A 164 -11.47 19.90 -8.42
CA ILE A 164 -11.85 21.06 -7.59
C ILE A 164 -10.69 22.02 -7.43
N PHE A 165 -9.48 21.52 -7.16
CA PHE A 165 -8.28 22.34 -7.01
C PHE A 165 -7.93 23.11 -8.29
N TYR A 166 -8.14 22.52 -9.47
CA TYR A 166 -7.97 23.25 -10.73
C TYR A 166 -8.87 24.49 -10.78
N PHE A 167 -10.16 24.32 -10.51
CA PHE A 167 -11.11 25.43 -10.57
C PHE A 167 -10.84 26.48 -9.50
N LYS A 168 -10.36 26.09 -8.32
CA LYS A 168 -9.94 27.02 -7.27
C LYS A 168 -8.68 27.79 -7.66
N SER A 169 -7.68 27.13 -8.25
CA SER A 169 -6.44 27.73 -8.74
C SER A 169 -6.63 28.68 -9.93
N LYS A 170 -7.76 28.58 -10.65
CA LYS A 170 -8.09 29.48 -11.77
C LYS A 170 -8.85 30.74 -11.32
N LYS A 171 -9.43 30.72 -10.12
CA LYS A 171 -10.23 31.82 -9.55
C LYS A 171 -9.44 32.75 -8.61
N GLY A 172 -8.25 32.36 -8.17
CA GLY A 172 -7.32 33.19 -7.38
C GLY A 172 -6.06 33.48 -8.16
#